data_AF-A0A970RJ87-F1
#
_entry.id   AF-A0A970RJ87-F1
#
_cell.length_a   1.000
_cell.length_b   1.000
_cell.length_c   1.000
_cell.angle_alpha   90.00
_cell.angle_beta   90.00
_cell.angle_gamma   90.00
#
_symmetry.space_group_name_H-M   'P 1'
#
loop_
_entity.id
_entity.type
_entity.pdbx_description
1 polymer ?
#
loop_
_entity_poly.entity_id
_entity_poly.type
_entity_poly.pdbx_seq_one_letter_code
_entity_poly.pdbx_strand_id
1 'polypeptide(L)'
;MKNMLKLLVLFFTVFLVFPAVPAPGQTSGENPEEPEIITVSEDVRILRYYSARGTRSEARHHYLEIEGERIPDVFSKVVYKGLSFTFGSRKYHWGDDGYLRGSDAEVTGSPSPISAEQLERGWYEGGGILQGTPENWIYGEWKGGALLAAPEKLGWAVETLDLPVIPRDASGIGLILAPENTKPVQEKNDEGLSEDALKSLEEALKKRK
;
A
#
# COMPACT_ATOMS: atom_id res chain seq x y z
N MET A 1 28.86 23.67 75.35
CA MET A 1 30.18 23.05 75.58
C MET A 1 30.34 21.85 74.64
N LYS A 2 31.37 21.89 73.80
CA LYS A 2 32.16 20.79 73.22
C LYS A 2 31.45 19.58 72.58
N ASN A 3 31.46 19.60 71.24
CA ASN A 3 31.82 18.55 70.28
C ASN A 3 32.27 17.18 70.83
N MET A 4 31.70 16.10 70.31
CA MET A 4 32.36 14.85 69.80
C MET A 4 31.32 14.11 68.94
N LEU A 5 31.33 14.10 67.60
CA LEU A 5 32.28 13.52 66.63
C LEU A 5 32.19 11.98 66.48
N LYS A 6 31.84 11.56 65.25
CA LYS A 6 32.00 10.27 64.53
C LYS A 6 30.87 9.23 64.67
N LEU A 7 30.09 8.97 63.61
CA LEU A 7 30.39 8.26 62.34
C LEU A 7 30.12 6.75 62.48
N LEU A 8 28.98 6.27 61.96
CA LEU A 8 28.91 4.96 61.33
C LEU A 8 27.81 4.96 60.25
N VAL A 9 28.27 5.07 59.01
CA VAL A 9 27.53 4.79 57.79
C VAL A 9 27.58 3.28 57.58
N LEU A 10 26.44 2.59 57.53
CA LEU A 10 26.26 1.38 56.71
C LEU A 10 24.77 0.99 56.61
N PHE A 11 24.04 1.60 55.67
CA PHE A 11 22.80 0.99 55.17
C PHE A 11 23.15 0.25 53.87
N PHE A 12 23.29 -1.06 53.98
CA PHE A 12 23.55 -1.97 52.88
C PHE A 12 22.20 -2.35 52.25
N THR A 13 21.62 -1.46 51.44
CA THR A 13 20.47 -1.79 50.59
C THR A 13 20.98 -2.44 49.31
N VAL A 14 21.03 -3.78 49.32
CA VAL A 14 21.17 -4.58 48.11
C VAL A 14 19.93 -4.37 47.25
N PHE A 15 20.02 -3.46 46.28
CA PHE A 15 19.08 -3.40 45.17
C PHE A 15 19.34 -4.62 44.29
N LEU A 16 18.48 -5.64 44.44
CA LEU A 16 18.36 -6.71 43.44
C LEU A 16 17.82 -6.09 42.15
N VAL A 17 18.73 -5.61 41.30
CA VAL A 17 18.42 -5.32 39.90
C VAL A 17 18.26 -6.68 39.22
N PHE A 18 17.04 -7.20 39.21
CA PHE A 18 16.69 -8.21 38.22
C PHE A 18 16.73 -7.53 36.85
N PRO A 19 17.59 -7.94 35.91
CA PRO A 19 17.35 -7.58 34.52
C PRO A 19 16.03 -8.24 34.15
N ALA A 20 14.98 -7.45 33.94
CA ALA A 20 13.78 -7.90 33.28
C ALA A 20 14.22 -8.35 31.88
N VAL A 21 14.41 -9.66 31.71
CA VAL A 21 14.53 -10.27 30.39
C VAL A 21 13.19 -10.01 29.71
N PRO A 22 13.12 -9.25 28.60
CA PRO A 22 11.86 -9.07 27.91
C PRO A 22 11.37 -10.42 27.42
N ALA A 23 10.13 -10.77 27.79
CA ALA A 23 9.46 -11.96 27.29
C ALA A 23 9.39 -11.89 25.75
N PRO A 24 9.63 -13.00 25.03
CA PRO A 24 9.48 -13.02 23.59
C PRO A 24 8.00 -12.88 23.26
N GLY A 25 7.60 -11.74 22.67
CA GLY A 25 6.23 -11.53 22.20
C GLY A 25 5.55 -10.21 22.55
N GLN A 26 6.27 -9.18 23.00
CA GLN A 26 5.71 -7.82 23.11
C GLN A 26 6.58 -6.80 22.38
N THR A 27 6.29 -6.60 21.09
CA THR A 27 6.58 -5.35 20.38
C THR A 27 5.26 -4.76 19.94
N SER A 28 4.63 -3.98 20.81
CA SER A 28 3.50 -3.14 20.42
C SER A 28 3.57 -1.85 21.22
N GLY A 29 3.84 -0.75 20.53
CA GLY A 29 3.65 0.60 21.03
C GLY A 29 4.87 1.50 20.90
N GLU A 30 4.76 2.47 19.99
CA GLU A 30 5.32 3.83 20.13
C GLU A 30 6.76 4.11 19.68
N ASN A 31 6.96 4.04 18.36
CA ASN A 31 7.50 5.11 17.53
C ASN A 31 7.04 4.78 16.09
N PRO A 32 6.42 5.68 15.28
CA PRO A 32 6.37 5.38 13.86
C PRO A 32 7.82 5.20 13.42
N GLU A 33 8.22 3.97 13.09
CA GLU A 33 9.55 3.73 12.56
C GLU A 33 9.76 4.75 11.44
N GLU A 34 10.83 5.55 11.55
CA GLU A 34 11.20 6.48 10.50
C GLU A 34 11.19 5.73 9.17
N PRO A 35 10.60 6.30 8.11
CA PRO A 35 10.50 5.58 6.85
C PRO A 35 11.90 5.22 6.37
N GLU A 36 12.04 4.03 5.81
CA GLU A 36 13.20 3.77 4.98
C GLU A 36 13.08 4.62 3.71
N ILE A 37 14.09 5.47 3.48
CA ILE A 37 14.12 6.36 2.33
C ILE A 37 14.86 5.67 1.19
N ILE A 38 14.15 5.43 0.09
CA ILE A 38 14.72 4.91 -1.14
C ILE A 38 14.87 6.10 -2.10
N THR A 39 16.08 6.61 -2.26
CA THR A 39 16.38 7.68 -3.20
C THR A 39 16.44 7.13 -4.62
N VAL A 40 15.55 7.62 -5.49
CA VAL A 40 15.51 7.25 -6.92
C VAL A 40 16.33 8.24 -7.75
N SER A 41 16.21 9.52 -7.44
CA SER A 41 17.00 10.62 -7.99
C SER A 41 17.09 11.76 -6.96
N GLU A 42 17.75 12.86 -7.32
CA GLU A 42 17.83 14.07 -6.46
C GLU A 42 16.44 14.54 -6.01
N ASP A 43 15.50 14.59 -6.95
CA ASP A 43 14.14 15.10 -6.73
C ASP A 43 13.12 14.03 -6.33
N VAL A 44 13.47 12.74 -6.37
CA VAL A 44 12.48 11.65 -6.26
C VAL A 44 12.87 10.62 -5.22
N ARG A 45 11.95 10.37 -4.29
CA ARG A 45 12.11 9.43 -3.18
C ARG A 45 10.89 8.55 -3.03
N ILE A 46 11.11 7.32 -2.58
CA ILE A 46 10.06 6.46 -2.06
C ILE A 46 10.26 6.32 -0.56
N LEU A 47 9.27 6.75 0.22
CA LEU A 47 9.23 6.55 1.67
C LEU A 47 8.55 5.21 1.95
N ARG A 48 9.30 4.28 2.52
CA ARG A 48 8.81 2.93 2.84
C ARG A 48 8.56 2.79 4.34
N TYR A 49 7.28 2.63 4.70
CA TYR A 49 6.85 2.31 6.05
C TYR A 49 6.54 0.83 6.17
N TYR A 50 6.62 0.32 7.40
CA TYR A 50 6.36 -1.07 7.72
C TYR A 50 5.18 -1.21 8.69
N SER A 51 4.35 -2.21 8.45
CA SER A 51 3.45 -2.77 9.46
C SER A 51 3.92 -4.16 9.84
N ALA A 52 3.88 -4.51 11.13
CA ALA A 52 4.24 -5.84 11.65
C ALA A 52 5.59 -6.36 11.14
N ARG A 53 6.61 -5.48 11.13
CA ARG A 53 7.96 -5.77 10.62
C ARG A 53 8.58 -7.01 11.28
N GLY A 54 9.23 -7.85 10.49
CA GLY A 54 9.85 -9.10 10.91
C GLY A 54 8.88 -10.27 11.11
N THR A 55 7.58 -10.09 10.83
CA THR A 55 6.58 -11.15 10.99
C THR A 55 6.04 -11.65 9.65
N ARG A 56 5.32 -12.77 9.67
CA ARG A 56 4.58 -13.28 8.49
C ARG A 56 3.50 -12.33 7.97
N SER A 57 3.12 -11.33 8.77
CA SER A 57 2.11 -10.33 8.44
C SER A 57 2.74 -8.99 8.05
N GLU A 58 4.04 -8.96 7.72
CA GLU A 58 4.73 -7.73 7.37
C GLU A 58 4.15 -7.10 6.08
N ALA A 59 3.73 -5.83 6.17
CA ALA A 59 3.34 -5.03 5.01
C ALA A 59 4.32 -3.86 4.82
N ARG A 60 4.60 -3.53 3.55
CA ARG A 60 5.51 -2.48 3.10
C ARG A 60 4.72 -1.45 2.31
N HIS A 61 4.57 -0.26 2.90
CA HIS A 61 3.80 0.83 2.35
C HIS A 61 4.73 1.80 1.64
N HIS A 62 4.67 1.82 0.31
CA HIS A 62 5.50 2.66 -0.53
C HIS A 62 4.76 3.93 -0.88
N TYR A 63 5.35 5.05 -0.58
CA TYR A 63 4.75 6.31 -0.94
C TYR A 63 5.75 7.18 -1.66
N LEU A 64 5.29 7.82 -2.72
CA LEU A 64 6.11 8.61 -3.62
C LEU A 64 6.19 10.06 -3.16
N GLU A 65 7.39 10.62 -3.22
CA GLU A 65 7.67 12.04 -3.00
C GLU A 65 8.47 12.55 -4.21
N ILE A 66 8.00 13.65 -4.80
CA ILE A 66 8.62 14.30 -5.97
C ILE A 66 8.76 15.80 -5.65
N GLU A 67 9.97 16.35 -5.79
CA GLU A 67 10.30 17.74 -5.44
C GLU A 67 9.85 18.14 -4.01
N GLY A 68 9.88 17.18 -3.07
CA GLY A 68 9.45 17.36 -1.69
C GLY A 68 7.93 17.26 -1.46
N GLU A 69 7.15 17.08 -2.53
CA GLU A 69 5.69 16.95 -2.46
C GLU A 69 5.25 15.49 -2.45
N ARG A 70 4.30 15.19 -1.56
CA ARG A 70 3.76 13.85 -1.41
C ARG A 70 2.72 13.57 -2.48
N ILE A 71 2.95 12.52 -3.28
CA ILE A 71 2.01 12.13 -4.32
C ILE A 71 0.79 11.44 -3.70
N PRO A 72 -0.45 11.95 -3.93
CA PRO A 72 -1.66 11.34 -3.40
C PRO A 72 -1.93 9.97 -4.04
N ASP A 73 -2.56 9.06 -3.30
CA ASP A 73 -2.92 7.72 -3.76
C ASP A 73 -4.16 7.74 -4.67
N VAL A 74 -4.21 8.61 -5.67
CA VAL A 74 -5.33 8.75 -6.63
C VAL A 74 -4.93 8.31 -8.04
N PHE A 75 -3.62 8.27 -8.32
CA PHE A 75 -3.10 7.93 -9.64
C PHE A 75 -2.73 6.45 -9.71
N SER A 76 -3.21 5.79 -10.76
CA SER A 76 -2.77 4.44 -11.12
C SER A 76 -1.33 4.42 -11.65
N LYS A 77 -0.93 5.50 -12.33
CA LYS A 77 0.41 5.69 -12.87
C LYS A 77 0.83 7.15 -12.73
N VAL A 78 2.11 7.35 -12.41
CA VAL A 78 2.73 8.68 -12.30
C VAL A 78 3.99 8.68 -13.15
N VAL A 79 4.22 9.74 -13.93
CA VAL A 79 5.45 9.91 -14.72
C VAL A 79 6.05 11.28 -14.41
N TYR A 80 7.35 11.31 -14.14
CA TYR A 80 8.10 12.53 -13.85
C TYR A 80 9.51 12.44 -14.43
N LYS A 81 9.90 13.38 -15.30
CA LYS A 81 11.22 13.38 -15.98
C LYS A 81 11.61 12.01 -16.58
N GLY A 82 10.66 11.32 -17.21
CA GLY A 82 10.84 9.97 -17.78
C GLY A 82 10.73 8.81 -16.78
N LEU A 83 10.68 9.11 -15.48
CA LEU A 83 10.51 8.13 -14.43
C LEU A 83 9.02 7.77 -14.24
N SER A 84 8.62 6.56 -14.66
CA SER A 84 7.33 5.95 -14.30
C SER A 84 7.23 5.27 -12.91
N PHE A 85 6.10 5.47 -12.24
CA PHE A 85 5.70 4.77 -11.02
C PHE A 85 4.28 4.21 -11.19
N THR A 86 4.02 3.03 -10.65
CA THR A 86 2.69 2.40 -10.70
C THR A 86 2.18 2.18 -9.29
N PHE A 87 0.91 2.47 -9.06
CA PHE A 87 0.26 2.21 -7.79
C PHE A 87 -0.21 0.76 -7.71
N GLY A 88 0.16 0.07 -6.63
CA GLY A 88 -0.31 -1.27 -6.31
C GLY A 88 -1.13 -1.30 -5.02
N SER A 89 -2.27 -1.99 -5.03
CA SER A 89 -2.99 -2.35 -3.80
C SER A 89 -2.61 -3.75 -3.38
N ARG A 90 -2.28 -3.94 -2.09
CA ARG A 90 -2.04 -5.27 -1.54
C ARG A 90 -3.36 -6.06 -1.46
N LYS A 91 -3.28 -7.36 -1.71
CA LYS A 91 -4.44 -8.28 -1.61
C LYS A 91 -4.61 -8.89 -0.23
N TYR A 92 -3.52 -8.95 0.54
CA TYR A 92 -3.46 -9.58 1.86
C TYR A 92 -3.02 -8.56 2.91
N HIS A 93 -3.08 -8.93 4.19
CA HIS A 93 -2.57 -8.11 5.28
C HIS A 93 -1.04 -7.95 5.29
N TRP A 94 -0.34 -8.63 4.38
CA TRP A 94 1.11 -8.56 4.16
C TRP A 94 1.42 -8.28 2.69
N GLY A 95 2.67 -7.90 2.40
CA GLY A 95 3.13 -7.63 1.04
C GLY A 95 3.42 -6.14 0.78
N ASP A 96 3.30 -5.72 -0.47
CA ASP A 96 3.64 -4.36 -0.92
C ASP A 96 2.39 -3.61 -1.39
N ASP A 97 2.29 -2.33 -1.04
CA ASP A 97 1.31 -1.40 -1.59
C ASP A 97 1.90 -0.01 -1.87
N GLY A 98 1.14 0.78 -2.62
CA GLY A 98 1.48 2.12 -3.02
C GLY A 98 2.35 2.20 -4.27
N TYR A 99 3.16 3.24 -4.37
CA TYR A 99 3.90 3.55 -5.58
C TYR A 99 5.22 2.80 -5.67
N LEU A 100 5.37 1.99 -6.71
CA LEU A 100 6.60 1.28 -7.03
C LEU A 100 7.20 1.78 -8.34
N ARG A 101 8.53 1.76 -8.42
CA ARG A 101 9.28 2.10 -9.63
C ARG A 101 8.95 1.10 -10.75
N GLY A 102 8.45 1.62 -11.87
CA GLY A 102 8.29 0.85 -13.11
C GLY A 102 9.44 1.09 -14.08
N SER A 103 9.33 0.51 -15.27
CA SER A 103 10.18 0.86 -16.41
C SER A 103 9.99 2.33 -16.79
N ASP A 104 11.06 2.97 -17.26
CA ASP A 104 11.02 4.33 -17.80
C ASP A 104 9.91 4.45 -18.85
N ALA A 105 9.20 5.56 -18.82
CA ALA A 105 8.08 5.81 -19.71
C ALA A 105 8.07 7.28 -20.12
N GLU A 106 7.75 7.52 -21.39
CA GLU A 106 7.51 8.85 -21.91
C GLU A 106 6.02 9.12 -22.01
N VAL A 107 5.64 10.37 -21.78
CA VAL A 107 4.28 10.86 -22.01
C VAL A 107 4.27 11.56 -23.37
N THR A 108 3.28 11.24 -24.20
CA THR A 108 3.19 11.78 -25.55
C THR A 108 3.04 13.31 -25.51
N GLY A 109 3.85 14.01 -26.29
CA GLY A 109 3.68 15.45 -26.49
C GLY A 109 2.48 15.78 -27.37
N SER A 110 1.85 16.93 -27.11
CA SER A 110 0.79 17.51 -27.92
C SER A 110 1.33 18.73 -28.67
N PRO A 111 0.95 18.93 -29.95
CA PRO A 111 1.33 20.13 -30.69
C PRO A 111 0.58 21.40 -30.21
N SER A 112 -0.42 21.26 -29.35
CA SER A 112 -1.18 22.39 -28.81
C SER A 112 -0.40 23.11 -27.72
N PRO A 113 -0.34 24.45 -27.72
CA PRO A 113 0.30 25.22 -26.66
C PRO A 113 -0.52 25.19 -25.37
N ILE A 114 0.18 25.24 -24.24
CA ILE A 114 -0.45 25.51 -22.93
C ILE A 114 -0.95 26.96 -22.88
N SER A 115 -2.15 27.19 -22.34
CA SER A 115 -2.68 28.54 -22.16
C SER A 115 -2.03 29.24 -20.96
N ALA A 116 -2.07 30.58 -20.95
CA ALA A 116 -1.59 31.36 -19.81
C ALA A 116 -2.37 31.04 -18.53
N GLU A 117 -3.68 30.81 -18.64
CA GLU A 117 -4.54 30.41 -17.52
C GLU A 117 -4.14 29.04 -16.95
N GLN A 118 -3.79 28.08 -17.81
CA GLN A 118 -3.31 26.76 -17.38
C GLN A 118 -1.96 26.85 -16.69
N LEU A 119 -1.05 27.68 -17.19
CA LEU A 119 0.26 27.95 -16.57
C LEU A 119 0.10 28.60 -15.19
N GLU A 120 -0.73 29.63 -15.07
CA GLU A 120 -0.99 30.32 -13.81
C GLU A 120 -1.67 29.40 -12.79
N ARG A 121 -2.63 28.60 -13.25
CA ARG A 121 -3.27 27.55 -12.43
C ARG A 121 -2.27 26.46 -12.03
N GLY A 122 -1.26 26.20 -12.86
CA GLY A 122 -0.23 25.21 -12.61
C GLY A 122 -0.68 23.77 -12.77
N TRP A 123 -1.82 23.52 -13.44
CA TRP A 123 -2.26 22.19 -13.84
C TRP A 123 -3.33 22.21 -14.95
N TYR A 124 -3.45 21.09 -15.67
CA TYR A 124 -4.53 20.82 -16.62
C TYR A 124 -4.82 19.33 -16.76
N GLU A 125 -6.04 18.98 -17.14
CA GLU A 125 -6.42 17.64 -17.57
C GLU A 125 -5.98 17.38 -19.01
N GLY A 126 -5.45 16.19 -19.28
CA GLY A 126 -5.00 15.77 -20.60
C GLY A 126 -4.06 14.56 -20.55
N GLY A 127 -4.14 13.72 -21.58
CA GLY A 127 -3.27 12.54 -21.74
C GLY A 127 -1.89 12.84 -22.35
N GLY A 128 -1.61 14.11 -22.70
CA GLY A 128 -0.35 14.49 -23.35
C GLY A 128 0.18 15.84 -22.90
N ILE A 129 1.48 16.04 -23.07
CA ILE A 129 2.21 17.24 -22.64
C ILE A 129 1.97 18.36 -23.66
N LEU A 130 1.24 19.41 -23.29
CA LEU A 130 1.07 20.61 -24.11
C LEU A 130 2.41 21.33 -24.34
N GLN A 131 2.59 21.94 -25.51
CA GLN A 131 3.79 22.70 -25.83
C GLN A 131 3.96 23.87 -24.86
N GLY A 132 5.15 23.97 -24.25
CA GLY A 132 5.46 24.99 -23.24
C GLY A 132 5.10 24.58 -21.81
N THR A 133 4.63 23.35 -21.58
CA THR A 133 4.51 22.81 -20.22
C THR A 133 5.90 22.71 -19.58
N PRO A 134 6.11 23.21 -18.35
CA PRO A 134 7.39 23.07 -17.64
C PRO A 134 7.79 21.61 -17.42
N GLU A 135 9.09 21.32 -17.53
CA GLU A 135 9.61 19.94 -17.47
C GLU A 135 9.46 19.27 -16.10
N ASN A 136 9.30 20.06 -15.04
CA ASN A 136 9.09 19.55 -13.68
C ASN A 136 7.63 19.23 -13.36
N TRP A 137 6.72 19.30 -14.35
CA TRP A 137 5.33 18.90 -14.11
C TRP A 137 5.19 17.39 -14.04
N ILE A 138 4.37 16.96 -13.10
CA ILE A 138 4.06 15.57 -12.82
C ILE A 138 2.87 15.17 -13.68
N TYR A 139 3.05 14.11 -14.47
CA TYR A 139 1.94 13.46 -15.14
C TYR A 139 1.32 12.41 -14.21
N GLY A 140 0.00 12.47 -14.04
CA GLY A 140 -0.77 11.50 -13.25
C GLY A 140 -1.94 10.94 -14.05
N GLU A 141 -2.07 9.62 -14.10
CA GLU A 141 -3.15 8.90 -14.78
C GLU A 141 -4.02 8.17 -13.76
N TRP A 142 -5.35 8.35 -13.84
CA TRP A 142 -6.33 7.64 -13.01
C TRP A 142 -7.42 7.00 -13.88
N LYS A 143 -8.30 6.22 -13.25
CA LYS A 143 -9.45 5.64 -13.94
C LYS A 143 -10.42 6.76 -14.36
N GLY A 144 -10.32 7.17 -15.62
CA GLY A 144 -11.21 8.17 -16.22
C GLY A 144 -10.48 9.37 -16.83
N GLY A 145 -9.18 9.52 -16.60
CA GLY A 145 -8.45 10.65 -17.16
C GLY A 145 -6.97 10.67 -16.78
N ALA A 146 -6.33 11.75 -17.21
CA ALA A 146 -4.97 12.07 -16.84
C ALA A 146 -4.84 13.59 -16.67
N LEU A 147 -3.82 14.01 -15.94
CA LEU A 147 -3.49 15.41 -15.74
C LEU A 147 -2.00 15.62 -15.77
N LEU A 148 -1.60 16.86 -16.00
CA LEU A 148 -0.28 17.37 -15.66
C LEU A 148 -0.42 18.50 -14.63
N ALA A 149 0.43 18.50 -13.62
CA ALA A 149 0.47 19.54 -12.60
C ALA A 149 1.90 19.82 -12.14
N ALA A 150 2.17 21.08 -11.79
CA ALA A 150 3.33 21.41 -10.97
C ALA A 150 3.26 20.66 -9.62
N PRO A 151 4.39 20.22 -9.04
CA PRO A 151 4.39 19.44 -7.80
C PRO A 151 3.59 20.10 -6.67
N GLU A 152 3.82 21.38 -6.43
CA GLU A 152 3.17 22.18 -5.38
C GLU A 152 1.68 22.47 -5.67
N LYS A 153 1.22 22.21 -6.90
CA LYS A 153 -0.19 22.37 -7.32
C LYS A 153 -0.93 21.05 -7.42
N LEU A 154 -0.24 19.91 -7.28
CA LEU A 154 -0.83 18.59 -7.46
C LEU A 154 -1.95 18.33 -6.46
N GLY A 155 -1.75 18.65 -5.17
CA GLY A 155 -2.78 18.49 -4.14
C GLY A 155 -4.04 19.28 -4.47
N TRP A 156 -3.89 20.55 -4.86
CA TRP A 156 -5.00 21.39 -5.26
C TRP A 156 -5.73 20.89 -6.52
N ALA A 157 -4.98 20.38 -7.50
CA ALA A 157 -5.57 19.78 -8.70
C ALA A 157 -6.43 18.56 -8.35
N VAL A 158 -5.91 17.67 -7.49
CA VAL A 158 -6.60 16.47 -7.03
C VAL A 158 -7.90 16.79 -6.29
N GLU A 159 -7.86 17.79 -5.41
CA GLU A 159 -9.04 18.27 -4.68
C GLU A 159 -10.07 18.93 -5.60
N THR A 160 -9.62 19.74 -6.56
CA THR A 160 -10.52 20.45 -7.48
C THR A 160 -11.25 19.48 -8.41
N LEU A 161 -10.58 18.40 -8.82
CA LEU A 161 -11.15 17.37 -9.69
C LEU A 161 -11.91 16.28 -8.92
N ASP A 162 -11.91 16.32 -7.58
CA ASP A 162 -12.53 15.31 -6.71
C ASP A 162 -12.11 13.87 -7.09
N LEU A 163 -10.79 13.68 -7.26
CA LEU A 163 -10.29 12.39 -7.76
C LEU A 163 -10.49 11.26 -6.73
N PRO A 164 -10.92 10.08 -7.17
CA PRO A 164 -11.17 8.96 -6.28
C PRO A 164 -9.87 8.40 -5.72
N VAL A 165 -9.80 8.27 -4.39
CA VAL A 165 -8.68 7.64 -3.69
C VAL A 165 -8.65 6.14 -4.00
N ILE A 166 -7.48 5.64 -4.40
CA ILE A 166 -7.18 4.23 -4.58
C ILE A 166 -6.76 3.66 -3.22
N PRO A 167 -7.49 2.65 -2.70
CA PRO A 167 -7.16 2.07 -1.41
C PRO A 167 -5.90 1.23 -1.52
N ARG A 168 -5.01 1.38 -0.53
CA ARG A 168 -3.81 0.56 -0.40
C ARG A 168 -4.13 -0.89 -0.08
N ASP A 169 -5.22 -1.15 0.64
CA ASP A 169 -5.68 -2.48 1.00
C ASP A 169 -6.93 -2.87 0.20
N ALA A 170 -6.79 -3.83 -0.71
CA ALA A 170 -7.91 -4.35 -1.47
C ALA A 170 -8.70 -5.43 -0.70
N SER A 171 -8.23 -5.88 0.47
CA SER A 171 -8.89 -6.96 1.24
C SER A 171 -10.31 -6.59 1.69
N GLY A 172 -10.57 -5.29 1.93
CA GLY A 172 -11.91 -4.79 2.27
C GLY A 172 -12.86 -4.61 1.08
N ILE A 173 -12.34 -4.39 -0.14
CA ILE A 173 -13.18 -4.20 -1.34
C ILE A 173 -13.69 -5.53 -1.88
N GLY A 174 -12.90 -6.61 -1.74
CA GLY A 174 -13.33 -7.96 -2.10
C GLY A 174 -14.54 -8.46 -1.31
N LEU A 175 -14.78 -7.93 -0.10
CA LEU A 175 -15.93 -8.30 0.72
C LEU A 175 -17.22 -7.55 0.35
N ILE A 176 -17.12 -6.35 -0.22
CA ILE A 176 -18.27 -5.49 -0.55
C ILE A 176 -18.74 -5.72 -2.00
N LEU A 177 -17.85 -6.19 -2.89
CA LEU A 177 -18.15 -6.43 -4.31
C LEU A 177 -18.32 -7.91 -4.68
N ALA A 178 -18.38 -8.83 -3.72
CA ALA A 178 -18.84 -10.18 -4.01
C ALA A 178 -20.32 -10.09 -4.45
N PRO A 179 -20.68 -10.44 -5.71
CA PRO A 179 -22.08 -10.59 -6.04
C PRO A 179 -22.65 -11.65 -5.10
N GLU A 180 -23.74 -11.29 -4.44
CA GLU A 180 -24.57 -12.13 -3.59
C GLU A 180 -25.16 -13.28 -4.43
N ASN A 181 -24.32 -14.26 -4.80
CA ASN A 181 -24.77 -15.51 -5.39
C ASN A 181 -23.72 -16.61 -5.30
N THR A 182 -23.37 -16.97 -4.07
CA THR A 182 -23.01 -18.35 -3.78
C THR A 182 -23.92 -18.83 -2.67
N LYS A 183 -25.01 -19.49 -3.08
CA LYS A 183 -25.76 -20.41 -2.22
C LYS A 183 -24.75 -21.32 -1.48
N PRO A 184 -24.95 -21.60 -0.19
CA PRO A 184 -24.14 -22.59 0.49
C PRO A 184 -24.38 -23.93 -0.18
N VAL A 185 -23.30 -24.55 -0.69
CA VAL A 185 -23.35 -25.96 -1.08
C VAL A 185 -23.54 -26.73 0.22
N GLN A 186 -24.75 -27.27 0.38
CA GLN A 186 -25.13 -28.19 1.44
C GLN A 186 -24.15 -29.37 1.48
N GLU A 187 -23.76 -29.73 2.71
CA GLU A 187 -23.17 -31.02 3.06
C GLU A 187 -23.93 -32.15 2.38
N LYS A 188 -23.20 -32.94 1.59
CA LYS A 188 -23.74 -34.18 1.02
C LYS A 188 -23.41 -35.34 1.97
N ASN A 189 -24.30 -35.55 2.94
CA ASN A 189 -24.46 -36.86 3.57
C ASN A 189 -25.45 -37.65 2.69
N ASP A 190 -24.95 -38.53 1.83
CA ASP A 190 -25.78 -39.56 1.19
C ASP A 190 -25.32 -40.93 1.71
N GLU A 191 -26.04 -41.41 2.73
CA GLU A 191 -26.12 -42.82 3.08
C GLU A 191 -26.82 -43.60 1.94
N GLY A 192 -26.28 -44.76 1.60
CA GLY A 192 -27.05 -45.89 1.04
C GLY A 192 -27.28 -45.91 -0.47
N LEU A 193 -26.35 -46.50 -1.23
CA LEU A 193 -26.68 -47.14 -2.51
C LEU A 193 -27.77 -48.19 -2.27
N SER A 194 -28.93 -48.03 -2.91
CA SER A 194 -30.04 -48.98 -2.79
C SER A 194 -29.64 -50.36 -3.34
N GLU A 195 -30.12 -51.44 -2.70
CA GLU A 195 -29.86 -52.82 -3.12
C GLU A 195 -30.28 -53.09 -4.59
N ASP A 196 -31.26 -52.35 -5.09
CA ASP A 196 -31.72 -52.42 -6.48
C ASP A 196 -30.66 -51.94 -7.49
N ALA A 197 -29.83 -50.96 -7.11
CA ALA A 197 -28.73 -50.48 -7.93
C ALA A 197 -27.58 -51.50 -8.01
N LEU A 198 -27.32 -52.23 -6.92
CA LEU A 198 -26.31 -53.30 -6.90
C LEU A 198 -26.77 -54.52 -7.72
N LYS A 199 -28.05 -54.88 -7.64
CA LYS A 199 -28.62 -56.00 -8.41
C LYS A 199 -28.58 -55.75 -9.93
N SER A 200 -28.84 -54.51 -10.33
CA SER A 200 -28.76 -54.09 -11.75
C SER A 200 -27.32 -54.13 -12.29
N LEU A 201 -26.33 -53.85 -11.44
CA LEU A 201 -24.91 -53.88 -11.80
C LEU A 201 -24.38 -55.31 -11.92
N GLU A 202 -24.87 -56.22 -11.07
CA GLU A 202 -24.48 -57.63 -11.08
C GLU A 202 -25.06 -58.39 -12.30
N GLU A 203 -26.30 -58.10 -12.70
CA GLU A 203 -26.88 -58.63 -13.95
C GLU A 203 -26.15 -58.13 -15.20
N ALA A 204 -25.69 -56.88 -15.20
CA ALA A 204 -24.94 -56.30 -16.32
C ALA A 204 -23.55 -56.94 -16.48
N LEU A 205 -22.88 -57.30 -15.38
CA LEU A 205 -21.58 -57.96 -15.40
C LEU A 205 -21.64 -59.44 -15.82
N LYS A 206 -22.75 -60.13 -15.55
CA LYS A 206 -22.93 -61.54 -15.93
C LYS A 206 -23.15 -61.75 -17.44
N LYS A 207 -23.63 -60.73 -18.15
CA LYS A 207 -23.81 -60.74 -19.62
C LYS A 207 -22.54 -60.43 -20.42
N ARG A 208 -21.41 -60.11 -19.76
CA ARG A 208 -20.14 -59.76 -20.40
C ARG A 208 -19.02 -60.81 -20.24
N LYS A 209 -19.34 -62.05 -19.82
CA LYS A 209 -18.43 -63.20 -19.88
C LYS A 209 -18.94 -64.25 -20.84
#